data_AF-A0A6G4XXQ7-F1
#
_entry.id   AF-A0A6G4XXQ7-F1
#
_cell.length_a   1.000
_cell.length_b   1.000
_cell.length_c   1.000
_cell.angle_alpha   90.00
_cell.angle_beta   90.00
_cell.angle_gamma   90.00
#
_symmetry.space_group_name_H-M   'P 1'
#
loop_
_entity.id
_entity.type
_entity.pdbx_description
1 polymer ?
#
loop_
_entity_poly.entity_id
_entity_poly.type
_entity_poly.pdbx_seq_one_letter_code
_entity_poly.pdbx_strand_id
1 'polypeptide(L)'
;MGKFVYLLYGALTWGVRLCAAGTWAAVSVAGILVLGSLSGPPPLDGALAWGWVAAVCAVGRPVLLWVRKGVDEVSWRWPYVPKPVSVPARVSLAKRGEHDKDAEDAEDTEDTEDAEEAEYKAMLREQWWPQEEPQGPLSSPVWVKLRRCLALIPVAITTTAVFGLLGSGLNEDGLVARMQQEGAVAAVGTVAEKPRDVTEDRDSDGVLHGYSADLVLQVPDADGPLRARHAYTAGKPERGDRIELLWAPGQPGWGAYVDETDEVAARAQPRWELFPARGPGENNLFLLILLFVVTLAFGLPLTLAAEDDDLHEQAWAPWAQTVYGAIVAGVFLLQRPVLLGTGVPDNIVLTLATGACFLVPLFLQILYGVRTLR
;
A
#
# COMPACT_ATOMS: atom_id res chain seq x y z
N MET A 1 1.58 36.16 -19.29
CA MET A 1 2.43 35.15 -18.62
C MET A 1 1.82 34.68 -17.30
N GLY A 2 1.44 35.57 -16.37
CA GLY A 2 0.87 35.18 -15.06
C GLY A 2 -0.32 34.20 -15.10
N LYS A 3 -1.29 34.36 -16.01
CA LYS A 3 -2.41 33.41 -16.16
C LYS A 3 -1.97 31.98 -16.51
N PHE A 4 -0.91 31.83 -17.29
CA PHE A 4 -0.39 30.51 -17.68
C PHE A 4 0.30 29.82 -16.51
N VAL A 5 1.13 30.56 -15.76
CA VAL A 5 1.78 30.06 -14.53
C VAL A 5 0.74 29.61 -13.51
N TYR A 6 -0.33 30.40 -13.34
CA TYR A 6 -1.43 30.05 -12.44
C TYR A 6 -2.16 28.75 -12.85
N LEU A 7 -2.50 28.60 -14.14
CA LEU A 7 -3.13 27.38 -14.65
C LEU A 7 -2.22 26.16 -14.51
N LEU A 8 -0.92 26.32 -14.79
CA LEU A 8 0.07 25.25 -14.65
C LEU A 8 0.20 24.81 -13.19
N TYR A 9 0.31 25.75 -12.25
CA TYR A 9 0.39 25.46 -10.82
C TYR A 9 -0.86 24.72 -10.32
N GLY A 10 -2.06 25.18 -10.73
CA GLY A 10 -3.32 24.49 -10.43
C GLY A 10 -3.35 23.06 -10.97
N ALA A 11 -2.93 22.87 -12.23
CA ALA A 11 -2.87 21.54 -12.85
C ALA A 11 -1.89 20.60 -12.13
N LEU A 12 -0.72 21.09 -11.72
CA LEU A 12 0.27 20.31 -10.97
C LEU A 12 -0.27 19.90 -9.59
N THR A 13 -0.90 20.82 -8.87
CA THR A 13 -1.52 20.55 -7.56
C THR A 13 -2.62 19.49 -7.66
N TRP A 14 -3.49 19.57 -8.67
CA TRP A 14 -4.48 18.52 -8.94
C TRP A 14 -3.83 17.20 -9.33
N GLY A 15 -2.79 17.23 -10.16
CA GLY A 15 -2.01 16.03 -10.51
C GLY A 15 -1.44 15.32 -9.29
N VAL A 16 -0.82 16.05 -8.37
CA VAL A 16 -0.30 15.48 -7.10
C VAL A 16 -1.41 14.83 -6.28
N ARG A 17 -2.58 15.48 -6.18
CA ARG A 17 -3.74 14.96 -5.45
C ARG A 17 -4.29 13.69 -6.10
N LEU A 18 -4.41 13.66 -7.43
CA LEU A 18 -4.87 12.51 -8.20
C LEU A 18 -3.88 11.34 -8.09
N CYS A 19 -2.58 11.59 -8.18
CA CYS A 19 -1.55 10.56 -7.95
C CYS A 19 -1.66 9.98 -6.54
N ALA A 20 -1.82 10.83 -5.52
CA ALA A 20 -1.98 10.36 -4.14
C ALA A 20 -3.23 9.49 -3.96
N ALA A 21 -4.39 9.92 -4.48
CA ALA A 21 -5.62 9.14 -4.43
C ALA A 21 -5.50 7.82 -5.22
N GLY A 22 -4.90 7.89 -6.41
CA GLY A 22 -4.66 6.74 -7.28
C GLY A 22 -3.76 5.69 -6.64
N THR A 23 -2.68 6.10 -5.97
CA THR A 23 -1.82 5.16 -5.21
C THR A 23 -2.62 4.41 -4.16
N TRP A 24 -3.38 5.10 -3.31
CA TRP A 24 -4.15 4.45 -2.24
C TRP A 24 -5.24 3.53 -2.76
N ALA A 25 -5.97 3.96 -3.80
CA ALA A 25 -7.00 3.13 -4.42
C ALA A 25 -6.39 1.86 -5.05
N ALA A 26 -5.31 2.02 -5.81
CA ALA A 26 -4.64 0.91 -6.48
C ALA A 26 -4.03 -0.09 -5.48
N VAL A 27 -3.43 0.40 -4.40
CA VAL A 27 -2.89 -0.44 -3.31
C VAL A 27 -4.01 -1.23 -2.63
N SER A 28 -5.14 -0.61 -2.29
CA SER A 28 -6.29 -1.31 -1.70
C SER A 28 -6.85 -2.38 -2.63
N VAL A 29 -7.03 -2.06 -3.92
CA VAL A 29 -7.55 -3.02 -4.89
C VAL A 29 -6.57 -4.17 -5.08
N ALA A 30 -5.27 -3.90 -5.21
CA ALA A 30 -4.25 -4.94 -5.29
C ALA A 30 -4.26 -5.84 -4.05
N GLY A 31 -4.32 -5.26 -2.84
CA GLY A 31 -4.37 -6.01 -1.59
C GLY A 31 -5.63 -6.87 -1.45
N ILE A 32 -6.80 -6.33 -1.81
CA ILE A 32 -8.07 -7.07 -1.81
C ILE A 32 -8.03 -8.22 -2.82
N LEU A 33 -7.49 -7.98 -4.02
CA LEU A 33 -7.34 -9.00 -5.04
C LEU A 33 -6.43 -10.11 -4.55
N VAL A 34 -5.26 -9.77 -4.00
CA VAL A 34 -4.34 -10.74 -3.39
C VAL A 34 -5.05 -11.55 -2.33
N LEU A 35 -5.70 -10.92 -1.34
CA LEU A 35 -6.39 -11.61 -0.26
C LEU A 35 -7.45 -12.60 -0.77
N GLY A 36 -8.21 -12.23 -1.80
CA GLY A 36 -9.23 -13.11 -2.38
C GLY A 36 -8.70 -14.12 -3.40
N SER A 37 -7.44 -13.99 -3.83
CA SER A 37 -6.78 -14.90 -4.77
C SER A 37 -5.65 -15.71 -4.14
N LEU A 38 -5.48 -15.69 -2.82
CA LEU A 38 -4.46 -16.49 -2.11
C LEU A 38 -4.64 -18.00 -2.35
N SER A 39 -5.86 -18.43 -2.65
CA SER A 39 -6.22 -19.80 -2.99
C SER A 39 -6.11 -20.14 -4.49
N GLY A 40 -5.76 -19.16 -5.32
CA GLY A 40 -5.68 -19.32 -6.77
C GLY A 40 -4.25 -19.47 -7.29
N PRO A 41 -4.07 -20.13 -8.44
CA PRO A 41 -2.77 -20.27 -9.07
C PRO A 41 -2.24 -18.91 -9.57
N PRO A 42 -0.96 -18.56 -9.33
CA PRO A 42 -0.35 -17.44 -10.05
C PRO A 42 -0.26 -17.74 -11.56
N PRO A 43 -0.20 -16.71 -12.44
CA PRO A 43 -0.01 -15.30 -12.11
C PRO A 43 -1.27 -14.59 -11.62
N LEU A 44 -1.10 -13.72 -10.62
CA LEU A 44 -2.16 -12.86 -10.09
C LEU A 44 -2.27 -11.58 -10.92
N ASP A 45 -2.68 -11.70 -12.19
CA ASP A 45 -2.65 -10.63 -13.19
C ASP A 45 -3.36 -9.34 -12.73
N GLY A 46 -4.49 -9.48 -12.03
CA GLY A 46 -5.20 -8.34 -11.45
C GLY A 46 -4.36 -7.59 -10.42
N ALA A 47 -3.77 -8.30 -9.45
CA ALA A 47 -2.91 -7.70 -8.44
C ALA A 47 -1.65 -7.08 -9.05
N LEU A 48 -1.07 -7.71 -10.08
CA LEU A 48 0.07 -7.18 -10.83
C LEU A 48 -0.26 -5.88 -11.55
N ALA A 49 -1.40 -5.81 -12.25
CA ALA A 49 -1.83 -4.61 -12.95
C ALA A 49 -2.04 -3.44 -12.00
N TRP A 50 -2.75 -3.67 -10.88
CA TRP A 50 -2.99 -2.64 -9.88
C TRP A 50 -1.73 -2.26 -9.10
N GLY A 51 -0.82 -3.20 -8.85
CA GLY A 51 0.50 -2.91 -8.27
C GLY A 51 1.35 -1.99 -9.16
N TRP A 52 1.31 -2.17 -10.49
CA TRP A 52 1.94 -1.23 -11.42
C TRP A 52 1.30 0.16 -11.39
N VAL A 53 -0.04 0.23 -11.37
CA VAL A 53 -0.75 1.52 -11.23
C VAL A 53 -0.33 2.23 -9.94
N ALA A 54 -0.27 1.50 -8.82
CA ALA A 54 0.17 2.03 -7.54
C ALA A 54 1.60 2.58 -7.62
N ALA A 55 2.54 1.82 -8.19
CA ALA A 55 3.94 2.23 -8.33
C ALA A 55 4.09 3.46 -9.24
N VAL A 56 3.41 3.50 -10.39
CA VAL A 56 3.43 4.65 -11.31
C VAL A 56 2.86 5.90 -10.64
N CYS A 57 1.73 5.79 -9.95
CA CYS A 57 1.16 6.92 -9.21
C CYS A 57 2.08 7.38 -8.07
N ALA A 58 2.71 6.45 -7.36
CA ALA A 58 3.59 6.75 -6.23
C ALA A 58 4.88 7.46 -6.68
N VAL A 59 5.44 7.09 -7.84
CA VAL A 59 6.62 7.73 -8.44
C VAL A 59 6.25 9.02 -9.19
N GLY A 60 5.07 9.09 -9.82
CA GLY A 60 4.60 10.29 -10.50
C GLY A 60 4.39 11.46 -9.54
N ARG A 61 3.94 11.20 -8.31
CA ARG A 61 3.72 12.22 -7.28
C ARG A 61 4.96 13.07 -6.97
N PRO A 62 6.13 12.53 -6.57
CA PRO A 62 7.32 13.32 -6.31
C PRO A 62 7.83 14.04 -7.56
N VAL A 63 7.71 13.43 -8.76
CA VAL A 63 8.07 14.11 -10.02
C VAL A 63 7.25 15.39 -10.20
N LEU A 64 5.92 15.32 -10.02
CA LEU A 64 5.05 16.49 -10.10
C LEU A 64 5.37 17.53 -9.03
N LEU A 65 5.74 17.11 -7.82
CA LEU A 65 6.17 18.02 -6.74
C LEU A 65 7.49 18.73 -7.06
N TRP A 66 8.46 18.02 -7.63
CA TRP A 66 9.72 18.62 -8.08
C TRP A 66 9.51 19.61 -9.22
N VAL A 67 8.65 19.28 -10.19
CA VAL A 67 8.27 20.20 -11.27
C VAL A 67 7.58 21.43 -10.70
N ARG A 68 6.63 21.25 -9.77
CA ARG A 68 5.96 22.37 -9.08
C ARG A 68 6.97 23.27 -8.36
N LYS A 69 7.88 22.69 -7.58
CA LYS A 69 8.94 23.44 -6.89
C LYS A 69 9.80 24.26 -7.87
N GLY A 70 10.16 23.68 -9.02
CA GLY A 70 10.91 24.39 -10.06
C GLY A 70 10.10 25.54 -10.71
N VAL A 71 8.81 25.34 -10.93
CA VAL A 71 7.90 26.41 -11.41
C VAL A 71 7.83 27.55 -10.41
N ASP A 72 7.71 27.22 -9.11
CA ASP A 72 7.70 28.19 -8.03
C ASP A 72 9.01 29.00 -8.07
N GLU A 73 10.18 28.34 -7.99
CA GLU A 73 11.51 28.98 -8.02
C GLU A 73 11.73 29.92 -9.22
N VAL A 74 11.23 29.56 -10.42
CA VAL A 74 11.33 30.38 -11.62
C VAL A 74 10.36 31.55 -11.61
N SER A 75 9.14 31.38 -11.07
CA SER A 75 8.11 32.42 -11.05
C SER A 75 8.54 33.66 -10.29
N TRP A 76 9.34 33.52 -9.22
CA TRP A 76 9.90 34.63 -8.45
C TRP A 76 10.95 35.44 -9.20
N ARG A 77 11.65 34.83 -10.16
CA ARG A 77 12.71 35.50 -10.95
C ARG A 77 12.17 36.44 -12.01
N TRP A 78 10.86 36.43 -12.27
CA TRP A 78 10.23 37.38 -13.15
C TRP A 78 9.74 38.56 -12.30
N PRO A 79 10.44 39.70 -12.29
CA PRO A 79 9.94 40.90 -11.64
C PRO A 79 8.63 41.24 -12.33
N TYR A 80 7.52 40.97 -11.66
CA TYR A 80 6.25 41.53 -12.06
C TYR A 80 6.38 43.03 -11.84
N VAL A 81 6.65 43.78 -12.91
CA VAL A 81 6.57 45.25 -12.85
C VAL A 81 5.11 45.55 -12.54
N PRO A 82 4.76 45.99 -11.31
CA PRO A 82 3.39 46.37 -11.07
C PRO A 82 3.08 47.48 -12.07
N LYS A 83 2.00 47.33 -12.84
CA LYS A 83 1.43 48.53 -13.49
C LYS A 83 1.23 49.51 -12.35
N PRO A 84 1.84 50.71 -12.41
CA PRO A 84 1.69 51.67 -11.33
C PRO A 84 0.19 51.82 -11.11
N VAL A 85 -0.26 51.42 -9.93
CA VAL A 85 -1.60 51.73 -9.49
C VAL A 85 -1.62 53.24 -9.54
N SER A 86 -2.40 53.81 -10.46
CA SER A 86 -2.60 55.25 -10.54
C SER A 86 -3.30 55.64 -9.25
N VAL A 87 -2.51 55.88 -8.20
CA VAL A 87 -3.00 56.50 -6.97
C VAL A 87 -3.52 57.86 -7.44
N PRO A 88 -4.83 58.13 -7.36
CA PRO A 88 -5.33 59.45 -7.68
C PRO A 88 -4.60 60.40 -6.72
N ALA A 89 -3.83 61.32 -7.29
CA ALA A 89 -2.95 62.23 -6.59
C ALA A 89 -3.67 62.82 -5.37
N ARG A 90 -3.37 62.31 -4.17
CA ARG A 90 -3.72 63.01 -2.95
C ARG A 90 -2.77 64.18 -2.86
N VAL A 91 -3.35 65.35 -3.13
CA VAL A 91 -2.80 66.68 -2.93
C VAL A 91 -2.11 66.75 -1.57
N SER A 92 -0.78 66.74 -1.56
CA SER A 92 0.03 67.09 -0.40
C SER A 92 0.19 68.62 -0.35
N LEU A 93 -0.70 69.26 0.41
CA LEU A 93 -0.46 70.61 0.90
C LEU A 93 0.50 70.53 2.08
N ALA A 94 1.80 70.69 1.81
CA ALA A 94 2.79 70.92 2.85
C ALA A 94 3.59 72.19 2.51
N LYS A 95 3.13 73.33 3.02
CA LYS A 95 3.95 74.52 3.22
C LYS A 95 4.61 74.36 4.59
N ARG A 96 5.89 73.97 4.63
CA ARG A 96 6.68 73.98 5.87
C ARG A 96 8.01 74.68 5.57
N GLY A 97 8.23 75.75 6.33
CA GLY A 97 9.32 76.68 6.14
C GLY A 97 10.69 76.06 6.40
N GLU A 98 11.58 76.35 5.47
CA GLU A 98 12.93 76.88 5.66
C GLU A 98 13.37 76.99 7.13
N HIS A 99 14.23 76.07 7.56
CA HIS A 99 15.20 76.34 8.62
C HIS A 99 16.46 75.50 8.36
N ASP A 100 17.51 76.19 7.96
CA ASP A 100 18.90 75.70 7.94
C ASP A 100 19.29 75.13 9.31
N LYS A 101 20.02 74.01 9.32
CA LYS A 101 21.43 73.96 9.76
C LYS A 101 21.97 72.53 9.94
N ASP A 102 23.20 72.37 9.43
CA ASP A 102 24.30 71.50 9.89
C ASP A 102 24.02 69.98 9.85
N ALA A 103 24.46 69.21 8.85
CA ALA A 103 25.83 68.89 8.45
C ALA A 103 26.66 68.17 9.54
N GLU A 104 26.25 66.94 9.89
CA GLU A 104 27.10 65.81 10.29
C GLU A 104 26.18 64.57 10.37
N ASP A 105 26.74 63.37 10.19
CA ASP A 105 26.09 62.04 10.24
C ASP A 105 25.44 61.54 8.94
N ALA A 106 26.29 61.10 8.01
CA ALA A 106 25.92 60.43 6.75
C ALA A 106 26.44 58.97 6.68
N GLU A 107 26.37 58.22 7.79
CA GLU A 107 26.75 56.79 7.80
C GLU A 107 25.64 55.80 8.26
N ASP A 108 24.45 56.26 8.67
CA ASP A 108 23.40 55.37 9.20
C ASP A 108 22.20 55.12 8.26
N THR A 109 22.30 55.47 6.97
CA THR A 109 21.15 55.38 6.03
C THR A 109 21.05 54.07 5.23
N GLU A 110 22.11 53.26 5.17
CA GLU A 110 22.09 51.96 4.45
C GLU A 110 21.28 50.88 5.20
N ASP A 111 21.33 50.85 6.53
CA ASP A 111 20.62 49.83 7.33
C ASP A 111 19.09 49.96 7.24
N THR A 112 18.57 51.17 6.95
CA THR A 112 17.13 51.42 6.82
C THR A 112 16.57 50.97 5.47
N GLU A 113 17.35 51.08 4.38
CA GLU A 113 16.88 50.64 3.06
C GLU A 113 16.81 49.11 2.95
N ASP A 114 17.75 48.39 3.56
CA ASP A 114 17.73 46.93 3.61
C ASP A 114 16.56 46.39 4.46
N ALA A 115 16.21 47.08 5.55
CA ALA A 115 15.07 46.73 6.39
C ALA A 115 13.73 46.97 5.68
N GLU A 116 13.57 48.12 5.00
CA GLU A 116 12.38 48.41 4.20
C GLU A 116 12.28 47.50 2.97
N GLU A 117 13.39 47.14 2.32
CA GLU A 117 13.38 46.19 1.21
C GLU A 117 13.04 44.77 1.70
N ALA A 118 13.52 44.37 2.88
CA ALA A 118 13.17 43.10 3.50
C ALA A 118 11.69 43.04 3.89
N GLU A 119 11.16 44.10 4.49
CA GLU A 119 9.75 44.21 4.87
C GLU A 119 8.85 44.27 3.63
N TYR A 120 9.24 45.03 2.60
CA TYR A 120 8.55 45.07 1.31
C TYR A 120 8.59 43.72 0.58
N LYS A 121 9.72 43.00 0.61
CA LYS A 121 9.84 41.62 0.10
C LYS A 121 9.01 40.62 0.91
N ALA A 122 8.85 40.84 2.22
CA ALA A 122 7.99 40.02 3.08
C ALA A 122 6.51 40.29 2.76
N MET A 123 6.13 41.57 2.63
CA MET A 123 4.76 42.01 2.32
C MET A 123 4.34 41.58 0.90
N LEU A 124 5.24 41.67 -0.09
CA LEU A 124 5.02 41.12 -1.43
C LEU A 124 4.91 39.60 -1.42
N ARG A 125 5.68 38.91 -0.55
CA ARG A 125 5.52 37.47 -0.35
C ARG A 125 4.11 37.17 0.17
N GLU A 126 3.62 37.89 1.17
CA GLU A 126 2.26 37.69 1.69
C GLU A 126 1.14 38.09 0.71
N GLN A 127 1.36 39.12 -0.11
CA GLN A 127 0.35 39.63 -1.04
C GLN A 127 0.24 38.81 -2.34
N TRP A 128 1.34 38.20 -2.79
CA TRP A 128 1.42 37.49 -4.08
C TRP A 128 1.55 35.98 -3.98
N TRP A 129 1.97 35.45 -2.82
CA TRP A 129 1.71 34.06 -2.53
C TRP A 129 0.20 33.89 -2.40
N PRO A 130 -0.41 32.83 -2.93
CA PRO A 130 -1.81 32.57 -2.68
C PRO A 130 -2.02 32.57 -1.17
N GLN A 131 -2.67 33.63 -0.67
CA GLN A 131 -3.25 33.71 0.66
C GLN A 131 -4.22 32.55 0.75
N GLU A 132 -3.67 31.43 1.21
CA GLU A 132 -4.30 30.14 1.38
C GLU A 132 -4.88 29.59 0.05
N GLU A 133 -4.63 28.32 -0.26
CA GLU A 133 -5.61 27.62 -1.10
C GLU A 133 -6.97 27.93 -0.46
N PRO A 134 -8.01 28.37 -1.20
CA PRO A 134 -9.28 28.75 -0.60
C PRO A 134 -9.62 27.66 0.39
N GLN A 135 -9.65 27.99 1.68
CA GLN A 135 -9.83 27.05 2.77
C GLN A 135 -11.23 26.49 2.63
N GLY A 136 -11.38 25.59 1.65
CA GLY A 136 -12.60 24.88 1.42
C GLY A 136 -12.83 23.99 2.65
N PRO A 137 -14.04 23.46 2.82
CA PRO A 137 -14.37 22.55 3.92
C PRO A 137 -13.37 21.36 4.05
N LEU A 138 -12.66 21.04 2.96
CA LEU A 138 -11.61 20.02 2.84
C LEU A 138 -10.24 20.40 3.45
N SER A 139 -10.10 21.59 4.01
CA SER A 139 -8.85 22.09 4.64
C SER A 139 -8.99 22.19 6.16
N SER A 140 -10.18 21.89 6.68
CA SER A 140 -10.42 21.89 8.12
C SER A 140 -9.53 20.85 8.85
N PRO A 141 -9.06 21.15 10.06
CA PRO A 141 -8.31 20.21 10.92
C PRO A 141 -8.96 18.82 11.01
N VAL A 142 -10.29 18.80 11.14
CA VAL A 142 -11.10 17.58 11.22
C VAL A 142 -10.96 16.75 9.95
N TRP A 143 -10.98 17.40 8.78
CA TRP A 143 -10.85 16.70 7.50
C TRP A 143 -9.43 16.17 7.26
N VAL A 144 -8.40 16.93 7.66
CA VAL A 144 -7.00 16.48 7.59
C VAL A 144 -6.80 15.21 8.42
N LYS A 145 -7.32 15.22 9.66
CA LYS A 145 -7.28 14.07 10.57
C LYS A 145 -8.07 12.90 10.03
N LEU A 146 -9.30 13.12 9.54
CA LEU A 146 -10.12 12.07 8.93
C LEU A 146 -9.43 11.41 7.73
N ARG A 147 -8.84 12.21 6.83
CA ARG A 147 -8.11 11.70 5.66
C ARG A 147 -6.92 10.81 6.07
N ARG A 148 -6.22 11.17 7.14
CA ARG A 148 -5.12 10.36 7.69
C ARG A 148 -5.62 9.06 8.31
N CYS A 149 -6.70 9.10 9.07
CA CYS A 149 -7.33 7.89 9.58
C CYS A 149 -7.79 6.96 8.44
N LEU A 150 -8.37 7.51 7.37
CA LEU A 150 -8.77 6.73 6.20
C LEU A 150 -7.57 6.11 5.47
N ALA A 151 -6.40 6.77 5.48
CA ALA A 151 -5.17 6.22 4.90
C ALA A 151 -4.61 5.01 5.69
N LEU A 152 -5.09 4.75 6.91
CA LEU A 152 -4.72 3.54 7.67
C LEU A 152 -5.40 2.28 7.12
N ILE A 153 -6.55 2.41 6.46
CA ILE A 153 -7.31 1.27 5.93
C ILE A 153 -6.52 0.53 4.83
N PRO A 154 -6.00 1.20 3.77
CA PRO A 154 -5.17 0.54 2.77
C PRO A 154 -3.90 -0.07 3.36
N VAL A 155 -3.31 0.55 4.39
CA VAL A 155 -2.12 0.03 5.07
C VAL A 155 -2.45 -1.31 5.71
N ALA A 156 -3.54 -1.41 6.48
CA ALA A 156 -3.96 -2.65 7.10
C ALA A 156 -4.23 -3.75 6.05
N ILE A 157 -5.02 -3.43 5.01
CA ILE A 157 -5.34 -4.36 3.91
C ILE A 157 -4.07 -4.90 3.25
N THR A 158 -3.14 -4.01 2.88
CA THR A 158 -1.90 -4.40 2.20
C THR A 158 -1.01 -5.24 3.10
N THR A 159 -0.90 -4.86 4.37
CA THR A 159 -0.08 -5.59 5.34
C THR A 159 -0.62 -7.01 5.49
N THR A 160 -1.94 -7.17 5.63
CA THR A 160 -2.57 -8.49 5.69
C THR A 160 -2.34 -9.27 4.41
N ALA A 161 -2.50 -8.65 3.23
CA ALA A 161 -2.26 -9.31 1.95
C ALA A 161 -0.85 -9.91 1.88
N VAL A 162 0.16 -9.18 2.38
CA VAL A 162 1.54 -9.67 2.38
C VAL A 162 1.77 -10.76 3.42
N PHE A 163 1.28 -10.59 4.65
CA PHE A 163 1.41 -11.65 5.65
C PHE A 163 0.65 -12.92 5.25
N GLY A 164 -0.50 -12.78 4.59
CA GLY A 164 -1.25 -13.90 4.01
C GLY A 164 -0.48 -14.62 2.90
N LEU A 165 0.19 -13.87 2.01
CA LEU A 165 1.10 -14.45 1.01
C LEU A 165 2.24 -15.23 1.68
N LEU A 166 2.88 -14.66 2.70
CA LEU A 166 3.97 -15.31 3.44
C LEU A 166 3.51 -16.56 4.20
N GLY A 167 2.32 -16.52 4.80
CA GLY A 167 1.74 -17.67 5.52
C GLY A 167 1.34 -18.81 4.58
N SER A 168 0.83 -18.49 3.39
CA SER A 168 0.38 -19.50 2.43
C SER A 168 1.51 -20.39 1.88
N GLY A 169 2.74 -19.86 1.79
CA GLY A 169 3.90 -20.60 1.29
C GLY A 169 4.47 -21.68 2.23
N LEU A 170 4.02 -21.74 3.48
CA LEU A 170 4.54 -22.66 4.50
C LEU A 170 3.70 -23.93 4.69
N ASN A 171 2.52 -24.03 4.08
CA ASN A 171 1.56 -25.13 4.27
C ASN A 171 1.40 -26.01 3.01
N GLU A 172 0.80 -27.20 3.21
CA GLU A 172 0.44 -28.18 2.17
C GLU A 172 -0.44 -27.59 1.04
N ASP A 173 -1.07 -26.44 1.26
CA ASP A 173 -1.78 -25.64 0.26
C ASP A 173 -0.91 -25.25 -0.96
N GLY A 174 0.41 -25.22 -0.80
CA GLY A 174 1.35 -25.01 -1.91
C GLY A 174 1.30 -26.12 -2.96
N LEU A 175 0.94 -27.36 -2.58
CA LEU A 175 0.74 -28.46 -3.53
C LEU A 175 -0.55 -28.26 -4.35
N VAL A 176 -1.63 -27.84 -3.70
CA VAL A 176 -2.92 -27.59 -4.37
C VAL A 176 -2.82 -26.42 -5.34
N ALA A 177 -2.23 -25.29 -4.92
CA ALA A 177 -2.03 -24.13 -5.78
C ALA A 177 -1.19 -24.47 -7.02
N ARG A 178 -0.16 -25.29 -6.82
CA ARG A 178 0.63 -25.88 -7.89
C ARG A 178 -0.28 -26.70 -8.81
N MET A 179 -0.99 -27.72 -8.29
CA MET A 179 -1.87 -28.58 -9.11
C MET A 179 -2.87 -27.75 -9.93
N GLN A 180 -3.44 -26.68 -9.37
CA GLN A 180 -4.33 -25.77 -10.08
C GLN A 180 -3.66 -25.09 -11.29
N GLN A 181 -2.38 -24.71 -11.19
CA GLN A 181 -1.62 -24.14 -12.33
C GLN A 181 -1.53 -25.12 -13.51
N GLU A 182 -1.41 -26.41 -13.20
CA GLU A 182 -1.28 -27.48 -14.18
C GLU A 182 -2.65 -28.07 -14.61
N GLY A 183 -3.73 -27.33 -14.33
CA GLY A 183 -5.09 -27.69 -14.71
C GLY A 183 -5.69 -28.78 -13.82
N ALA A 184 -5.64 -28.59 -12.50
CA ALA A 184 -6.20 -29.53 -11.53
C ALA A 184 -7.64 -29.94 -11.86
N VAL A 185 -7.93 -31.23 -11.70
CA VAL A 185 -9.25 -31.81 -11.89
C VAL A 185 -9.62 -32.59 -10.64
N ALA A 186 -10.85 -32.40 -10.17
CA ALA A 186 -11.44 -33.25 -9.15
C ALA A 186 -11.88 -34.57 -9.80
N ALA A 187 -11.42 -35.68 -9.25
CA ALA A 187 -11.72 -37.02 -9.73
C ALA A 187 -12.01 -37.95 -8.55
N VAL A 188 -12.55 -39.13 -8.84
CA VAL A 188 -12.70 -40.20 -7.86
C VAL A 188 -11.65 -41.26 -8.13
N GLY A 189 -10.75 -41.45 -7.16
CA GLY A 189 -9.75 -42.51 -7.19
C GLY A 189 -10.17 -43.72 -6.38
N THR A 190 -9.67 -44.89 -6.74
CA THR A 190 -9.81 -46.11 -5.93
C THR A 190 -8.50 -46.42 -5.23
N VAL A 191 -8.52 -46.70 -3.92
CA VAL A 191 -7.33 -47.08 -3.15
C VAL A 191 -6.80 -48.42 -3.64
N ALA A 192 -5.65 -48.39 -4.33
CA ALA A 192 -5.08 -49.53 -5.03
C ALA A 192 -4.28 -50.47 -4.11
N GLU A 193 -3.56 -49.90 -3.15
CA GLU A 193 -2.72 -50.61 -2.17
C GLU A 193 -3.28 -50.47 -0.75
N LYS A 194 -2.77 -51.28 0.19
CA LYS A 194 -3.10 -51.09 1.62
C LYS A 194 -2.51 -49.74 2.10
N PRO A 195 -3.33 -48.85 2.73
CA PRO A 195 -2.87 -47.58 3.26
C PRO A 195 -1.69 -47.73 4.23
N ARG A 196 -0.76 -46.77 4.18
CA ARG A 196 0.44 -46.72 5.02
C ARG A 196 0.36 -45.55 5.99
N ASP A 197 1.10 -45.66 7.09
CA ASP A 197 1.26 -44.60 8.10
C ASP A 197 -0.07 -44.01 8.61
N VAL A 198 -1.07 -44.88 8.75
CA VAL A 198 -2.42 -44.50 9.20
C VAL A 198 -2.35 -43.99 10.64
N THR A 199 -2.64 -42.71 10.80
CA THR A 199 -2.66 -42.00 12.09
C THR A 199 -4.06 -41.51 12.37
N GLU A 200 -4.51 -41.67 13.62
CA GLU A 200 -5.80 -41.14 14.07
C GLU A 200 -5.67 -39.66 14.38
N ASP A 201 -6.54 -38.84 13.81
CA ASP A 201 -6.65 -37.43 14.14
C ASP A 201 -7.72 -37.22 15.21
N ARG A 202 -7.27 -36.83 16.40
CA ARG A 202 -8.12 -36.61 17.58
C ARG A 202 -7.92 -35.20 18.10
N ASP A 203 -9.00 -34.57 18.53
CA ASP A 203 -8.90 -33.27 19.21
C ASP A 203 -8.36 -33.38 20.65
N SER A 204 -8.20 -32.23 21.30
CA SER A 204 -7.74 -32.13 22.68
C SER A 204 -8.63 -32.85 23.70
N ASP A 205 -9.90 -33.08 23.35
CA ASP A 205 -10.88 -33.78 24.18
C ASP A 205 -10.91 -35.30 23.88
N GLY A 206 -10.09 -35.76 22.93
CA GLY A 206 -9.96 -37.16 22.53
C GLY A 206 -11.04 -37.64 21.55
N VAL A 207 -11.83 -36.73 20.96
CA VAL A 207 -12.83 -37.06 19.93
C VAL A 207 -12.11 -37.31 18.62
N LEU A 208 -12.42 -38.45 17.97
CA LEU A 208 -11.88 -38.82 16.66
C LEU A 208 -12.58 -38.01 15.56
N HIS A 209 -11.82 -37.22 14.82
CA HIS A 209 -12.30 -36.45 13.67
C HIS A 209 -12.06 -37.20 12.35
N GLY A 210 -10.95 -37.93 12.25
CA GLY A 210 -10.63 -38.70 11.05
C GLY A 210 -9.30 -39.43 11.13
N TYR A 211 -8.77 -39.75 9.95
CA TYR A 211 -7.52 -40.48 9.77
C TYR A 211 -6.65 -39.80 8.71
N SER A 212 -5.36 -39.63 9.01
CA SER A 212 -4.36 -39.23 8.02
C SER A 212 -3.54 -40.45 7.59
N ALA A 213 -3.39 -40.67 6.29
CA ALA A 213 -2.64 -41.82 5.76
C ALA A 213 -1.96 -41.54 4.42
N ASP A 214 -0.95 -42.34 4.09
CA ASP A 214 -0.36 -42.36 2.76
C ASP A 214 -1.10 -43.36 1.87
N LEU A 215 -1.68 -42.84 0.78
CA LEU A 215 -2.53 -43.58 -0.15
C LEU A 215 -1.89 -43.72 -1.53
N VAL A 216 -2.15 -44.85 -2.16
CA VAL A 216 -1.86 -45.09 -3.58
C VAL A 216 -3.20 -45.26 -4.29
N LEU A 217 -3.53 -44.33 -5.17
CA LEU A 217 -4.86 -44.16 -5.77
C LEU A 217 -4.78 -44.48 -7.27
N GLN A 218 -5.67 -45.33 -7.74
CA GLN A 218 -5.89 -45.55 -9.17
C GLN A 218 -6.99 -44.63 -9.66
N VAL A 219 -6.66 -43.78 -10.64
CA VAL A 219 -7.61 -42.87 -11.30
C VAL A 219 -7.85 -43.38 -12.73
N PRO A 220 -9.10 -43.39 -13.24
CA PRO A 220 -9.41 -43.91 -14.58
C PRO A 220 -8.64 -43.22 -15.71
N ASP A 221 -8.39 -41.92 -15.58
CA ASP A 221 -7.77 -41.08 -16.61
C ASP A 221 -6.26 -40.84 -16.39
N ALA A 222 -5.66 -41.48 -15.38
CA ALA A 222 -4.24 -41.38 -15.11
C ALA A 222 -3.48 -42.58 -15.69
N ASP A 223 -2.34 -42.30 -16.34
CA ASP A 223 -1.46 -43.32 -16.94
C ASP A 223 -0.88 -44.33 -15.91
N GLY A 224 -0.96 -44.00 -14.61
CA GLY A 224 -0.48 -44.84 -13.53
C GLY A 224 -1.07 -44.44 -12.17
N PRO A 225 -0.73 -45.20 -11.11
CA PRO A 225 -1.22 -44.92 -9.78
C PRO A 225 -0.63 -43.61 -9.23
N LEU A 226 -1.49 -42.77 -8.66
CA LEU A 226 -1.11 -41.52 -8.01
C LEU A 226 -0.85 -41.78 -6.53
N ARG A 227 0.13 -41.06 -5.95
CA ARG A 227 0.39 -41.12 -4.51
C ARG A 227 -0.20 -39.88 -3.84
N ALA A 228 -1.04 -40.08 -2.83
CA ALA A 228 -1.45 -39.03 -1.93
C ALA A 228 -0.72 -39.21 -0.61
N ARG A 229 0.00 -38.18 -0.17
CA ARG A 229 0.70 -38.17 1.13
C ARG A 229 -0.16 -37.43 2.14
N HIS A 230 -0.18 -37.90 3.38
CA HIS A 230 -0.98 -37.31 4.46
C HIS A 230 -2.45 -37.07 4.07
N ALA A 231 -3.02 -37.96 3.26
CA ALA A 231 -4.41 -37.88 2.84
C ALA A 231 -5.34 -37.98 4.04
N TYR A 232 -6.27 -37.04 4.17
CA TYR A 232 -7.24 -37.02 5.25
C TYR A 232 -8.57 -37.66 4.81
N THR A 233 -9.04 -38.63 5.59
CA THR A 233 -10.34 -39.30 5.40
C THR A 233 -11.12 -39.35 6.71
N ALA A 234 -12.44 -39.16 6.66
CA ALA A 234 -13.30 -39.22 7.84
C ALA A 234 -13.38 -40.66 8.42
N GLY A 235 -13.35 -41.65 7.53
CA GLY A 235 -13.24 -43.06 7.88
C GLY A 235 -11.80 -43.56 7.83
N LYS A 236 -11.53 -44.72 8.46
CA LYS A 236 -10.25 -45.38 8.33
C LYS A 236 -10.12 -45.90 6.88
N PRO A 237 -9.12 -45.46 6.10
CA PRO A 237 -9.05 -45.84 4.71
C PRO A 237 -8.67 -47.31 4.56
N GLU A 238 -9.32 -47.99 3.62
CA GLU A 238 -9.06 -49.37 3.25
C GLU A 238 -8.81 -49.54 1.75
N ARG A 239 -8.25 -50.69 1.37
CA ARG A 239 -8.01 -51.00 -0.04
C ARG A 239 -9.34 -51.23 -0.76
N GLY A 240 -9.53 -50.58 -1.89
CA GLY A 240 -10.76 -50.64 -2.68
C GLY A 240 -11.73 -49.49 -2.39
N ASP A 241 -11.47 -48.67 -1.39
CA ASP A 241 -12.27 -47.49 -1.10
C ASP A 241 -12.20 -46.48 -2.25
N ARG A 242 -13.31 -45.76 -2.46
CA ARG A 242 -13.42 -44.70 -3.45
C ARG A 242 -13.36 -43.37 -2.74
N ILE A 243 -12.39 -42.54 -3.11
CA ILE A 243 -12.13 -41.28 -2.43
C ILE A 243 -12.05 -40.18 -3.47
N GLU A 244 -12.66 -39.03 -3.17
CA GLU A 244 -12.52 -37.83 -3.98
C GLU A 244 -11.12 -37.25 -3.81
N LEU A 245 -10.49 -36.92 -4.94
CA LEU A 245 -9.13 -36.43 -4.97
C LEU A 245 -8.97 -35.31 -5.98
N LEU A 246 -8.02 -34.43 -5.70
CA LEU A 246 -7.53 -33.43 -6.63
C LEU A 246 -6.21 -33.93 -7.22
N TRP A 247 -6.08 -33.86 -8.54
CA TRP A 247 -4.81 -34.15 -9.20
C TRP A 247 -4.66 -33.29 -10.45
N ALA A 248 -3.44 -33.18 -10.97
CA ALA A 248 -3.14 -32.41 -12.17
C ALA A 248 -2.77 -33.33 -13.33
N PRO A 249 -3.61 -33.44 -14.38
CA PRO A 249 -3.29 -34.21 -15.58
C PRO A 249 -2.04 -33.72 -16.31
N GLY A 250 -1.79 -32.41 -16.29
CA GLY A 250 -0.58 -31.81 -16.89
C GLY A 250 0.71 -32.24 -16.20
N GLN A 251 0.65 -32.63 -14.91
CA GLN A 251 1.82 -33.06 -14.15
C GLN A 251 1.48 -34.15 -13.12
N PRO A 252 1.28 -35.41 -13.56
CA PRO A 252 0.87 -36.51 -12.68
C PRO A 252 1.87 -36.83 -11.57
N GLY A 253 3.15 -36.46 -11.76
CA GLY A 253 4.23 -36.68 -10.80
C GLY A 253 4.05 -35.95 -9.46
N TRP A 254 3.14 -34.98 -9.36
CA TRP A 254 2.80 -34.32 -8.10
C TRP A 254 1.91 -35.17 -7.19
N GLY A 255 1.35 -36.25 -7.71
CA GLY A 255 0.49 -37.16 -6.95
C GLY A 255 -0.95 -36.68 -6.89
N ALA A 256 -1.61 -36.98 -5.78
CA ALA A 256 -2.99 -36.62 -5.52
C ALA A 256 -3.10 -35.92 -4.16
N TYR A 257 -3.98 -34.92 -4.06
CA TYR A 257 -4.39 -34.31 -2.81
C TYR A 257 -5.76 -34.84 -2.43
N VAL A 258 -5.91 -35.24 -1.17
CA VAL A 258 -7.13 -35.86 -0.62
C VAL A 258 -7.38 -35.27 0.75
N ASP A 259 -8.55 -34.66 0.90
CA ASP A 259 -9.04 -34.16 2.16
C ASP A 259 -10.57 -34.21 2.14
N GLU A 260 -11.16 -35.17 2.86
CA GLU A 260 -12.61 -35.33 2.93
C GLU A 260 -13.34 -34.25 3.76
N THR A 261 -12.60 -33.43 4.53
CA THR A 261 -13.23 -32.27 5.18
C THR A 261 -13.46 -31.12 4.20
N ASP A 262 -12.75 -31.12 3.08
CA ASP A 262 -12.74 -30.09 2.08
C ASP A 262 -13.49 -30.49 0.80
N GLU A 263 -14.15 -29.51 0.19
CA GLU A 263 -14.84 -29.73 -1.08
C GLU A 263 -13.80 -29.71 -2.22
N VAL A 264 -13.26 -30.90 -2.53
CA VAL A 264 -12.21 -31.11 -3.55
C VAL A 264 -12.57 -30.48 -4.90
N ALA A 265 -13.85 -30.53 -5.27
CA ALA A 265 -14.39 -29.89 -6.48
C ALA A 265 -14.23 -28.36 -6.46
N ALA A 266 -14.43 -27.71 -5.32
CA ALA A 266 -14.25 -26.27 -5.17
C ALA A 266 -12.77 -25.88 -5.29
N ARG A 267 -11.84 -26.75 -4.88
CA ARG A 267 -10.40 -26.55 -5.05
C ARG A 267 -9.93 -26.71 -6.50
N ALA A 268 -10.61 -27.50 -7.34
CA ALA A 268 -10.28 -27.62 -8.76
C ALA A 268 -10.59 -26.33 -9.56
N GLN A 269 -11.63 -25.60 -9.16
CA GLN A 269 -12.05 -24.35 -9.79
C GLN A 269 -11.99 -23.20 -8.78
N PRO A 270 -10.82 -22.59 -8.56
CA PRO A 270 -10.67 -21.55 -7.55
C PRO A 270 -11.61 -20.38 -7.88
N ARG A 271 -12.56 -20.13 -6.98
CA ARG A 271 -13.40 -18.94 -7.02
C ARG A 271 -12.70 -17.84 -6.21
N TRP A 272 -12.77 -16.61 -6.71
CA TRP A 272 -12.32 -15.47 -5.93
C TRP A 272 -13.26 -15.32 -4.72
N GLU A 273 -12.71 -15.47 -3.51
CA GLU A 273 -13.46 -15.35 -2.27
C GLU A 273 -12.63 -14.57 -1.25
N LEU A 274 -13.17 -13.44 -0.81
CA LEU A 274 -12.52 -12.61 0.20
C LEU A 274 -12.71 -13.27 1.57
N PHE A 275 -11.65 -13.91 2.08
CA PHE A 275 -11.65 -14.73 3.30
C PHE A 275 -12.47 -16.02 3.16
N PRO A 276 -11.97 -17.03 2.43
CA PRO A 276 -12.65 -18.32 2.38
C PRO A 276 -12.84 -18.88 3.79
N ALA A 277 -14.00 -19.49 4.05
CA ALA A 277 -14.36 -20.00 5.38
C ALA A 277 -13.51 -21.20 5.83
N ARG A 278 -12.64 -21.74 4.96
CA ARG A 278 -11.74 -22.86 5.22
C ARG A 278 -10.35 -22.58 4.66
N GLY A 279 -9.34 -23.25 5.21
CA GLY A 279 -7.93 -23.08 4.84
C GLY A 279 -7.34 -21.73 5.29
N PRO A 280 -6.50 -21.05 4.48
CA PRO A 280 -5.79 -19.84 4.91
C PRO A 280 -6.71 -18.63 5.15
N GLY A 281 -7.97 -18.67 4.72
CA GLY A 281 -8.89 -17.53 4.78
C GLY A 281 -9.26 -17.08 6.19
N GLU A 282 -9.46 -18.01 7.13
CA GLU A 282 -9.75 -17.67 8.54
C GLU A 282 -8.55 -16.97 9.20
N ASN A 283 -7.35 -17.50 8.97
CA ASN A 283 -6.11 -16.89 9.44
C ASN A 283 -5.90 -15.49 8.84
N ASN A 284 -6.26 -15.30 7.57
CA ASN A 284 -6.14 -13.99 6.91
C ASN A 284 -7.12 -12.95 7.47
N LEU A 285 -8.35 -13.34 7.80
CA LEU A 285 -9.31 -12.45 8.46
C LEU A 285 -8.82 -12.08 9.86
N PHE A 286 -8.35 -13.05 10.64
CA PHE A 286 -7.78 -12.80 11.96
C PHE A 286 -6.56 -11.87 11.87
N LEU A 287 -5.65 -12.12 10.92
CA LEU A 287 -4.50 -11.24 10.64
C LEU A 287 -4.95 -9.85 10.23
N LEU A 288 -6.02 -9.71 9.43
CA LEU A 288 -6.57 -8.40 9.08
C LEU A 288 -7.05 -7.65 10.30
N ILE A 289 -7.85 -8.31 11.14
CA ILE A 289 -8.38 -7.70 12.36
C ILE A 289 -7.23 -7.30 13.28
N LEU A 290 -6.26 -8.19 13.50
CA LEU A 290 -5.09 -7.92 14.35
C LEU A 290 -4.28 -6.73 13.81
N LEU A 291 -3.94 -6.73 12.53
CA LEU A 291 -3.17 -5.66 11.91
C LEU A 291 -3.94 -4.34 11.86
N PHE A 292 -5.26 -4.39 11.68
CA PHE A 292 -6.12 -3.22 11.76
C PHE A 292 -6.13 -2.64 13.17
N VAL A 293 -6.27 -3.48 14.20
CA VAL A 293 -6.19 -3.07 15.61
C VAL A 293 -4.83 -2.46 15.93
N VAL A 294 -3.73 -3.09 15.51
CA VAL A 294 -2.37 -2.55 15.69
C VAL A 294 -2.23 -1.21 14.97
N THR A 295 -2.64 -1.13 13.71
CA THR A 295 -2.56 0.10 12.92
C THR A 295 -3.40 1.23 13.54
N LEU A 296 -4.57 0.92 14.10
CA LEU A 296 -5.37 1.90 14.83
C LEU A 296 -4.72 2.29 16.16
N ALA A 297 -4.26 1.32 16.95
CA ALA A 297 -3.67 1.57 18.27
C ALA A 297 -2.43 2.45 18.21
N PHE A 298 -1.59 2.30 17.18
CA PHE A 298 -0.38 3.10 17.00
C PHE A 298 -0.57 4.29 16.04
N GLY A 299 -1.29 4.10 14.94
CA GLY A 299 -1.49 5.13 13.92
C GLY A 299 -2.49 6.21 14.33
N LEU A 300 -3.56 5.86 15.05
CA LEU A 300 -4.57 6.85 15.46
C LEU A 300 -3.99 7.89 16.43
N PRO A 301 -3.26 7.53 17.51
CA PRO A 301 -2.66 8.54 18.40
C PRO A 301 -1.66 9.45 17.66
N LEU A 302 -0.83 8.90 16.77
CA LEU A 302 0.16 9.67 16.01
C LEU A 302 -0.49 10.64 15.01
N THR A 303 -1.58 10.22 14.37
CA THR A 303 -2.32 11.07 13.43
C THR A 303 -3.10 12.17 14.13
N LEU A 304 -3.54 11.95 15.37
CA LEU A 304 -4.25 12.94 16.17
C LEU A 304 -3.32 13.93 16.89
N ALA A 305 -2.11 13.50 17.26
CA ALA A 305 -1.15 14.27 18.07
C ALA A 305 -0.31 15.27 17.25
N ALA A 306 -0.12 15.03 15.95
CA ALA A 306 0.67 15.93 15.13
C ALA A 306 -0.10 17.20 14.73
N GLU A 307 0.60 18.34 14.68
CA GLU A 307 0.04 19.63 14.28
C GLU A 307 -0.26 19.67 12.78
N ASP A 308 -1.38 20.30 12.39
CA ASP A 308 -1.90 20.22 11.02
C ASP A 308 -0.92 20.79 9.97
N ASP A 309 -0.11 21.79 10.36
CA ASP A 309 0.86 22.47 9.50
C ASP A 309 2.07 21.58 9.16
N ASP A 310 2.67 20.93 10.15
CA ASP A 310 3.78 19.98 9.95
C ASP A 310 3.36 18.81 9.05
N LEU A 311 2.12 18.36 9.24
CA LEU A 311 1.54 17.27 8.46
C LEU A 311 1.26 17.67 7.02
N HIS A 312 0.89 18.94 6.80
CA HIS A 312 0.72 19.51 5.48
C HIS A 312 2.09 19.66 4.80
N GLU A 313 3.07 20.25 5.48
CA GLU A 313 4.42 20.45 4.94
C GLU A 313 5.04 19.12 4.50
N GLN A 314 4.95 18.08 5.32
CA GLN A 314 5.45 16.75 4.98
C GLN A 314 4.73 16.12 3.78
N ALA A 315 3.41 16.33 3.65
CA ALA A 315 2.63 15.80 2.54
C ALA A 315 3.01 16.44 1.19
N TRP A 316 3.55 17.66 1.23
CA TRP A 316 3.98 18.41 0.06
C TRP A 316 5.50 18.43 -0.14
N ALA A 317 6.29 17.97 0.83
CA ALA A 317 7.73 17.85 0.74
C ALA A 317 8.17 16.87 -0.38
N PRO A 318 8.85 17.34 -1.46
CA PRO A 318 9.20 16.48 -2.59
C PRO A 318 10.11 15.31 -2.21
N TRP A 319 11.05 15.52 -1.28
CA TRP A 319 11.98 14.49 -0.82
C TRP A 319 11.26 13.38 -0.05
N ALA A 320 10.31 13.74 0.83
CA ALA A 320 9.55 12.77 1.61
C ALA A 320 8.69 11.89 0.70
N GLN A 321 8.06 12.50 -0.31
CA GLN A 321 7.29 11.78 -1.32
C GLN A 321 8.18 10.94 -2.26
N THR A 322 9.44 11.33 -2.47
CA THR A 322 10.42 10.53 -3.24
C THR A 322 10.78 9.26 -2.49
N VAL A 323 11.10 9.37 -1.19
CA VAL A 323 11.38 8.21 -0.33
C VAL A 323 10.16 7.29 -0.27
N TYR A 324 8.96 7.84 -0.06
CA TYR A 324 7.72 7.06 -0.07
C TYR A 324 7.48 6.34 -1.40
N GLY A 325 7.63 7.03 -2.53
CA GLY A 325 7.46 6.45 -3.86
C GLY A 325 8.46 5.32 -4.14
N ALA A 326 9.72 5.51 -3.74
CA ALA A 326 10.76 4.48 -3.86
C ALA A 326 10.45 3.24 -3.01
N ILE A 327 9.94 3.42 -1.79
CA ILE A 327 9.52 2.32 -0.92
C ILE A 327 8.36 1.54 -1.55
N VAL A 328 7.30 2.22 -1.99
CA VAL A 328 6.12 1.57 -2.61
C VAL A 328 6.53 0.79 -3.86
N ALA A 329 7.31 1.40 -4.74
CA ALA A 329 7.80 0.73 -5.95
C ALA A 329 8.73 -0.44 -5.62
N GLY A 330 9.64 -0.27 -4.66
CA GLY A 330 10.56 -1.32 -4.21
C GLY A 330 9.81 -2.54 -3.65
N VAL A 331 8.81 -2.33 -2.79
CA VAL A 331 7.96 -3.38 -2.23
C VAL A 331 7.24 -4.14 -3.34
N PHE A 332 6.64 -3.42 -4.29
CA PHE A 332 5.96 -4.06 -5.43
C PHE A 332 6.93 -4.92 -6.26
N LEU A 333 8.13 -4.40 -6.56
CA LEU A 333 9.15 -5.14 -7.31
C LEU A 333 9.65 -6.38 -6.54
N LEU A 334 9.77 -6.29 -5.21
CA LEU A 334 10.13 -7.41 -4.33
C LEU A 334 9.05 -8.50 -4.31
N GLN A 335 7.77 -8.12 -4.39
CA GLN A 335 6.64 -9.06 -4.38
C GLN A 335 6.35 -9.65 -5.76
N ARG A 336 6.81 -9.02 -6.82
CA ARG A 336 6.55 -9.41 -8.20
C ARG A 336 6.84 -10.89 -8.51
N PRO A 337 7.95 -11.52 -8.04
CA PRO A 337 8.20 -12.94 -8.29
C PRO A 337 7.13 -13.86 -7.69
N VAL A 338 6.63 -13.53 -6.50
CA VAL A 338 5.55 -14.25 -5.83
C VAL A 338 4.25 -14.09 -6.62
N LEU A 339 3.91 -12.85 -6.99
CA LEU A 339 2.72 -12.55 -7.78
C LEU A 339 2.73 -13.21 -9.18
N LEU A 340 3.91 -13.41 -9.76
CA LEU A 340 4.10 -14.10 -11.04
C LEU A 340 4.25 -15.62 -10.90
N GLY A 341 4.40 -16.16 -9.68
CA GLY A 341 4.68 -17.58 -9.47
C GLY A 341 6.07 -18.03 -9.93
N THR A 342 7.00 -17.12 -10.22
CA THR A 342 8.34 -17.44 -10.76
C THR A 342 9.36 -17.81 -9.68
N GLY A 343 8.96 -17.81 -8.41
CA GLY A 343 9.80 -18.20 -7.28
C GLY A 343 9.49 -17.42 -6.01
N VAL A 344 9.67 -18.06 -4.86
CA VAL A 344 9.57 -17.42 -3.54
C VAL A 344 10.99 -16.95 -3.18
N PRO A 345 11.28 -15.63 -3.13
CA PRO A 345 12.55 -15.16 -2.56
C PRO A 345 12.63 -15.63 -1.11
N ASP A 346 13.84 -15.97 -0.61
CA ASP A 346 14.06 -16.44 0.76
C ASP A 346 13.15 -15.69 1.75
N ASN A 347 12.20 -16.41 2.35
CA ASN A 347 11.06 -15.85 3.07
C ASN A 347 11.47 -14.80 4.11
N ILE A 348 12.68 -14.90 4.67
CA ILE A 348 13.23 -13.97 5.66
C ILE A 348 13.48 -12.58 5.06
N VAL A 349 14.04 -12.47 3.85
CA VAL A 349 14.34 -11.18 3.21
C VAL A 349 13.04 -10.50 2.79
N LEU A 350 12.07 -11.25 2.26
CA LEU A 350 10.76 -10.71 1.88
C LEU A 350 9.95 -10.29 3.11
N THR A 351 9.99 -11.06 4.20
CA THR A 351 9.34 -10.72 5.48
C THR A 351 9.99 -9.51 6.13
N LEU A 352 11.33 -9.44 6.17
CA LEU A 352 12.06 -8.29 6.71
C LEU A 352 11.85 -7.04 5.86
N ALA A 353 11.91 -7.15 4.53
CA ALA A 353 11.69 -6.02 3.63
C ALA A 353 10.25 -5.50 3.73
N THR A 354 9.25 -6.39 3.77
CA THR A 354 7.85 -5.97 3.88
C THR A 354 7.51 -5.45 5.27
N GLY A 355 7.97 -6.14 6.32
CA GLY A 355 7.83 -5.67 7.71
C GLY A 355 8.52 -4.33 7.92
N ALA A 356 9.72 -4.13 7.36
CA ALA A 356 10.39 -2.84 7.36
C ALA A 356 9.60 -1.78 6.58
N CYS A 357 8.88 -2.12 5.52
CA CYS A 357 8.05 -1.17 4.79
C CYS A 357 6.74 -0.80 5.49
N PHE A 358 6.28 -1.58 6.47
CA PHE A 358 5.22 -1.18 7.42
C PHE A 358 5.80 -0.32 8.55
N LEU A 359 6.94 -0.75 9.09
CA LEU A 359 7.62 -0.06 10.17
C LEU A 359 8.19 1.28 9.73
N VAL A 360 8.67 1.45 8.50
CA VAL A 360 9.31 2.71 8.06
C VAL A 360 8.32 3.88 7.99
N PRO A 361 7.14 3.79 7.34
CA PRO A 361 6.13 4.84 7.40
C PRO A 361 5.63 5.10 8.82
N LEU A 362 5.42 4.05 9.61
CA LEU A 362 5.03 4.16 11.02
C LEU A 362 6.13 4.85 11.84
N PHE A 363 7.39 4.48 11.64
CA PHE A 363 8.57 5.00 12.33
C PHE A 363 8.89 6.42 11.89
N LEU A 364 8.69 6.77 10.61
CA LEU A 364 8.75 8.14 10.12
C LEU A 364 7.64 8.99 10.75
N GLN A 365 6.44 8.44 10.91
CA GLN A 365 5.36 9.12 11.65
C GLN A 365 5.68 9.27 13.14
N ILE A 366 6.26 8.25 13.78
CA ILE A 366 6.68 8.30 15.20
C ILE A 366 7.81 9.32 15.39
N LEU A 367 8.86 9.27 14.57
CA LEU A 367 9.99 10.20 14.66
C LEU A 367 9.57 11.65 14.48
N TYR A 368 8.64 11.92 13.57
CA TYR A 368 8.10 13.26 13.37
C TYR A 368 7.19 13.68 14.52
N GLY A 369 6.25 12.82 14.96
CA GLY A 369 5.39 13.12 16.11
C GLY A 369 6.15 13.34 17.41
N VAL A 370 7.30 12.67 17.60
CA VAL A 370 8.19 12.91 18.75
C VAL A 370 8.93 14.25 18.63
N ARG A 371 9.21 14.71 17.40
CA ARG A 371 9.86 16.00 17.15
C ARG A 371 8.91 17.18 17.39
N THR A 372 7.62 17.02 17.12
CA THR A 372 6.58 18.03 17.37
C THR A 372 6.17 18.12 18.84
N LEU A 373 6.48 17.10 19.66
CA LEU A 373 6.26 17.09 21.10
C LEU A 373 7.40 17.75 21.91
N ARG A 374 8.47 18.20 21.25
CA ARG A 374 9.58 18.96 21.85
C ARG A 374 9.48 20.40 21.45
#